data_AF-A0A239CE78-F1
#
_entry.id   AF-A0A239CE78-F1
#
_cell.length_a   1.000
_cell.length_b   1.000
_cell.length_c   1.000
_cell.angle_alpha   90.00
_cell.angle_beta   90.00
_cell.angle_gamma   90.00
#
_symmetry.space_group_name_H-M   'P 1'
#
loop_
_entity.id
_entity.type
_entity.pdbx_description
1 polymer ?
#
loop_
_entity_poly.entity_id
_entity_poly.type
_entity_poly.pdbx_seq_one_letter_code
_entity_poly.pdbx_strand_id
1 'polypeptide(L)' 'MRTKTCPQARWVPVVDGAGHRHLEMRWSVPGEAVPAARPVAPAGPRAA' A
#
# COMPACT_ATOMS: atom_id res chain seq x y z
N MET A 1 5.96 -1.04 31.26
CA MET A 1 4.75 -1.15 30.40
C MET A 1 5.24 -1.27 28.95
N ARG A 2 5.20 -2.47 28.33
CA ARG A 2 5.58 -2.64 26.91
C ARG A 2 4.40 -2.14 26.08
N THR A 3 4.55 -1.02 25.38
CA THR A 3 3.55 -0.50 24.45
C THR A 3 3.27 -1.57 23.39
N LYS A 4 2.02 -2.06 23.33
CA LYS A 4 1.54 -3.12 22.41
C LYS A 4 1.42 -2.63 20.96
N THR A 5 2.34 -1.79 20.50
CA THR A 5 2.29 -1.19 19.16
C THR A 5 3.66 -1.34 18.52
N CYS A 6 4.06 -2.59 18.27
CA CYS A 6 5.21 -2.88 17.45
C CYS A 6 4.85 -2.57 15.99
N PRO A 7 5.65 -1.75 15.28
CA PRO A 7 5.44 -1.51 13.86
C PRO A 7 5.56 -2.82 13.09
N GLN A 8 4.66 -3.04 12.14
CA GLN A 8 4.61 -4.21 11.28
C GLN A 8 5.10 -3.84 9.88
N ALA A 9 6.07 -4.58 9.36
CA ALA A 9 6.49 -4.52 7.97
C ALA A 9 5.86 -5.67 7.19
N ARG A 10 5.34 -5.38 6.00
CA ARG A 10 4.86 -6.41 5.06
C ARG A 10 5.24 -6.07 3.62
N TRP A 11 5.51 -7.10 2.83
CA TRP A 11 5.60 -6.97 1.38
C TRP A 11 4.20 -6.89 0.78
N VAL A 12 3.96 -5.87 -0.05
CA VAL A 12 2.69 -5.65 -0.73
C VAL A 12 2.92 -5.75 -2.23
N PRO A 13 2.16 -6.58 -2.96
CA PRO A 13 2.21 -6.57 -4.41
C PRO A 13 1.65 -5.26 -4.95
N VAL A 14 2.40 -4.62 -5.85
CA VAL A 14 2.03 -3.37 -6.52
C VAL A 14 2.16 -3.57 -8.02
N VAL A 15 1.28 -2.88 -8.76
CA VAL A 15 1.37 -2.75 -10.21
C VAL A 15 1.70 -1.29 -10.51
N ASP A 16 2.81 -1.06 -11.20
CA ASP A 16 3.21 0.30 -11.59
C ASP A 16 2.32 0.86 -12.72
N GLY A 17 2.54 2.12 -13.11
CA GLY A 17 1.80 2.74 -14.20
C GLY A 17 2.04 2.11 -15.58
N ALA A 18 3.10 1.30 -15.72
CA ALA A 18 3.44 0.56 -16.94
C ALA A 18 2.89 -0.89 -16.94
N GLY A 19 2.28 -1.34 -15.84
CA GLY A 19 1.73 -2.68 -15.70
C GLY A 19 2.70 -3.73 -15.15
N HIS A 20 3.92 -3.35 -14.72
CA HIS A 20 4.86 -4.28 -14.12
C HIS A 20 4.49 -4.61 -12.67
N ARG A 21 4.68 -5.87 -12.29
CA ARG A 21 4.42 -6.36 -10.93
C ARG A 21 5.71 -6.35 -10.12
N HIS A 22 5.69 -5.69 -8.98
CA HIS A 22 6.79 -5.72 -8.00
C HIS A 22 6.24 -5.81 -6.57
N LEU A 23 7.15 -6.00 -5.61
CA LEU A 23 6.84 -5.98 -4.19
C LEU A 23 7.36 -4.69 -3.56
N GLU A 24 6.52 -4.02 -2.77
CA GLU A 24 6.92 -2.89 -1.95
C GLU A 24 6.87 -3.26 -0.47
N MET A 25 7.92 -2.90 0.29
CA MET A 25 7.91 -3.08 1.74
C MET A 25 7.19 -1.90 2.39
N ARG A 26 6.06 -2.17 3.05
CA ARG A 26 5.22 -1.16 3.70
C ARG A 26 5.19 -1.39 5.20
N TRP A 27 5.42 -0.32 5.95
CA TRP A 27 5.33 -0.28 7.41
C TRP A 27 3.95 0.21 7.84
N SER A 28 3.46 -0.34 8.95
CA SER A 28 2.20 0.08 9.58
C SER A 28 2.33 0.02 11.09
N VAL A 29 1.81 1.02 11.79
CA VAL A 29 1.74 1.03 13.26
C VAL A 29 0.30 0.63 13.64
N PRO A 30 0.09 -0.50 14.35
CA PRO A 30 -1.24 -0.89 14.80
C PRO A 30 -1.85 0.20 15.68
N GLY A 31 -3.05 0.68 15.34
CA GLY A 31 -3.78 1.71 16.09
C GLY A 31 -3.59 3.15 15.58
N GLU A 32 -2.66 3.38 14.66
CA GLU A 32 -2.62 4.63 13.90
C GLU A 32 -3.57 4.48 12.71
N ALA A 33 -4.60 5.33 12.65
CA ALA A 33 -5.51 5.37 11.51
C ALA A 33 -4.73 5.88 10.29
N VAL A 34 -4.07 4.97 9.58
CA VAL A 34 -3.43 5.29 8.29
C VAL A 34 -4.56 5.75 7.37
N PRO A 35 -4.53 6.99 6.85
CA PRO A 35 -5.53 7.43 5.89
C PRO A 35 -5.50 6.43 4.75
N ALA A 36 -6.64 5.80 4.46
CA ALA A 36 -6.75 4.81 3.40
C ALA A 36 -6.19 5.46 2.14
N ALA A 37 -4.98 5.04 1.75
CA ALA A 37 -4.40 5.44 0.48
C ALA A 37 -5.42 5.00 -0.55
N ARG A 38 -6.12 5.97 -1.14
CA ARG A 38 -7.14 5.75 -2.15
C ARG A 38 -6.56 4.75 -3.15
N PRO A 39 -7.26 3.65 -3.47
CA PRO A 39 -6.85 2.86 -4.62
C PRO A 39 -6.82 3.83 -5.79
N VAL A 40 -5.64 4.08 -6.34
CA VAL A 40 -5.53 4.62 -7.69
C VAL A 40 -6.22 3.56 -8.54
N ALA A 41 -7.46 3.86 -8.95
CA ALA A 41 -8.14 3.04 -9.93
C ALA A 41 -7.20 2.95 -11.14
N PRO A 42 -7.02 1.77 -11.74
CA PRO A 42 -6.30 1.69 -13.00
C PRO A 42 -6.95 2.69 -13.95
N ALA A 43 -6.15 3.59 -14.52
CA ALA A 43 -6.62 4.48 -15.58
C ALA A 43 -7.23 3.58 -16.66
N GLY A 44 -8.56 3.60 -16.76
CA GLY A 44 -9.27 2.88 -17.80
C GLY A 44 -8.75 3.29 -19.18
N PRO A 45 -8.88 2.42 -20.20
CA PRO A 45 -8.33 2.70 -21.51
C PRO A 45 -8.86 4.04 -22.03
N ARG A 46 -7.94 4.92 -22.41
CA ARG A 46 -8.25 6.14 -23.16
C ARG A 46 -8.74 5.70 -24.55
N ALA A 47 -10.03 5.83 -24.78
CA ALA A 47 -10.65 5.62 -26.08
C ALA A 47 -10.55 6.90 -26.93
N ALA A 48 -10.33 6.67 -28.24
CA ALA A 48 -10.27 7.59 -29.39
C ALA A 48 -8.99 8.43 -29.56
#